data_AF-A0A5A8F4G4-F1
#
_entry.id   AF-A0A5A8F4G4-F1
#
_cell.length_a   1.000
_cell.length_b   1.000
_cell.length_c   1.000
_cell.angle_alpha   90.00
_cell.angle_beta   90.00
_cell.angle_gamma   90.00
#
_symmetry.space_group_name_H-M   'P 1'
#
loop_
_entity.id
_entity.type
_entity.pdbx_description
1 polymer ?
#
loop_
_entity_poly.entity_id
_entity_poly.type
_entity_poly.pdbx_seq_one_letter_code
_entity_poly.pdbx_strand_id
1 'polypeptide(L)'
;MIIGTVVNTVAVAVGSIIGVTIGKRIKPEIKDAVMKALGLAVVVLGIKMAFEKHDFLLALIAIVIGTAVGEMINIELFLENIGGYFQQKVKSESGNFVLAFVTASVLFCVGSMTIIGAIKDGLSNDPSVLYIKSLLDGVSSIILASTLGIGVFFSIVVILVYQGLLSLLAFKFTFLLNDMYVNGISVVGGIIILGIGLNMLGLTKIKTGNMLPSLFIIPIIDFLAKIIV
;
A
#
# COMPACT_ATOMS: atom_id res chain seq x y z
N MET A 1 0.60 10.15 -18.87
CA MET A 1 1.15 11.23 -18.00
C MET A 1 1.23 10.70 -16.56
N ILE A 2 1.72 11.49 -15.59
CA ILE A 2 1.77 11.07 -14.16
C ILE A 2 0.80 11.88 -13.29
N ILE A 3 -0.27 12.43 -13.89
CA ILE A 3 -1.09 13.44 -13.22
C ILE A 3 -1.92 12.84 -12.08
N GLY A 4 -2.44 11.63 -12.26
CA GLY A 4 -3.12 10.90 -11.20
C GLY A 4 -2.18 10.56 -10.05
N THR A 5 -0.91 10.26 -10.36
CA THR A 5 0.14 10.05 -9.34
C THR A 5 0.41 11.31 -8.53
N VAL A 6 0.57 12.46 -9.19
CA VAL A 6 0.76 13.73 -8.51
C VAL A 6 -0.44 14.07 -7.62
N VAL A 7 -1.67 13.89 -8.12
CA VAL A 7 -2.88 14.13 -7.34
C VAL A 7 -2.95 13.23 -6.11
N ASN A 8 -2.61 11.93 -6.24
CA ASN A 8 -2.58 11.01 -5.09
C ASN A 8 -1.54 11.44 -4.05
N THR A 9 -0.32 11.73 -4.50
CA THR A 9 0.75 12.22 -3.64
C THR A 9 0.36 13.50 -2.90
N VAL A 10 -0.28 14.46 -3.58
CA VAL A 10 -0.76 15.70 -2.95
C VAL A 10 -1.88 15.42 -1.97
N ALA A 11 -2.84 14.56 -2.30
CA ALA A 11 -3.93 14.20 -1.41
C ALA A 11 -3.42 13.57 -0.10
N VAL A 12 -2.45 12.65 -0.19
CA VAL A 12 -1.80 12.04 0.98
C VAL A 12 -0.96 13.05 1.76
N ALA A 13 -0.24 13.95 1.09
CA ALA A 13 0.53 15.01 1.76
C ALA A 13 -0.39 15.93 2.58
N VAL A 14 -1.43 16.47 1.94
CA VAL A 14 -2.40 17.38 2.57
C VAL A 14 -3.15 16.65 3.68
N GLY A 15 -3.65 15.45 3.40
CA GLY A 15 -4.35 14.64 4.37
C GLY A 15 -3.50 14.33 5.60
N SER A 16 -2.23 13.96 5.42
CA SER A 16 -1.30 13.71 6.53
C SER A 16 -1.05 14.97 7.37
N ILE A 17 -0.89 16.14 6.75
CA ILE A 17 -0.69 17.42 7.48
C ILE A 17 -1.93 17.76 8.31
N ILE A 18 -3.11 17.62 7.72
CA ILE A 18 -4.38 17.82 8.42
C ILE A 18 -4.50 16.83 9.59
N GLY A 19 -4.23 15.55 9.31
CA GLY A 19 -4.25 14.47 10.29
C GLY A 19 -3.37 14.76 11.48
N VAL A 20 -2.09 15.08 11.29
CA VAL A 20 -1.18 15.44 12.38
C VAL A 20 -1.67 16.64 13.18
N THR A 21 -2.21 17.66 12.51
CA THR A 21 -2.70 18.88 13.16
C THR A 21 -3.92 18.59 14.05
N ILE A 22 -4.87 17.80 13.56
CA ILE A 22 -6.04 17.37 14.33
C ILE A 22 -5.60 16.42 15.45
N GLY A 23 -4.73 15.47 15.14
CA GLY A 23 -4.22 14.45 16.06
C GLY A 23 -3.55 15.03 17.31
N LYS A 24 -2.94 16.21 17.24
CA LYS A 24 -2.39 16.90 18.43
C LYS A 24 -3.45 17.26 19.48
N ARG A 25 -4.72 17.36 19.09
CA ARG A 25 -5.85 17.72 19.96
C ARG A 25 -6.67 16.52 20.45
N ILE A 26 -6.40 15.33 19.92
CA ILE A 26 -7.12 14.11 20.27
C ILE A 26 -6.50 13.46 21.52
N LYS A 27 -7.35 13.10 22.48
CA LYS A 27 -6.92 12.37 23.70
C LYS A 27 -6.31 11.00 23.35
N PRO A 28 -5.32 10.50 24.10
CA PRO A 28 -4.67 9.22 23.84
C PRO A 28 -5.64 8.03 23.75
N GLU A 29 -6.68 8.01 24.57
CA GLU A 29 -7.68 6.92 24.59
C GLU A 29 -8.52 6.90 23.30
N ILE A 30 -8.83 8.09 22.77
CA ILE A 30 -9.55 8.22 21.50
C ILE A 30 -8.65 7.80 20.35
N LYS A 31 -7.35 8.16 20.38
CA LYS A 31 -6.38 7.69 19.37
C LYS A 31 -6.31 6.17 19.32
N ASP A 32 -6.19 5.52 20.47
CA ASP A 32 -6.16 4.06 20.57
C ASP A 32 -7.46 3.43 20.04
N ALA A 33 -8.63 3.97 20.44
CA ALA A 33 -9.93 3.49 19.94
C ALA A 33 -10.06 3.66 18.41
N VAL A 34 -9.64 4.80 17.86
CA VAL A 34 -9.64 5.07 16.41
C VAL A 34 -8.69 4.14 15.67
N MET A 35 -7.51 3.83 16.21
CA MET A 35 -6.59 2.86 15.60
C MET A 35 -7.19 1.47 15.54
N LYS A 36 -7.87 1.04 16.60
CA LYS A 36 -8.56 -0.25 16.61
C LYS A 36 -9.67 -0.29 15.57
N ALA A 37 -10.48 0.76 15.48
CA ALA A 37 -11.50 0.87 14.44
C ALA A 37 -10.91 0.87 13.02
N LEU A 38 -9.81 1.59 12.80
CA LEU A 38 -9.08 1.58 11.54
C LEU A 38 -8.51 0.21 11.20
N GLY A 39 -7.86 -0.46 12.16
CA GLY A 39 -7.31 -1.80 11.97
C GLY A 39 -8.41 -2.79 11.56
N LEU A 40 -9.58 -2.73 12.20
CA LEU A 40 -10.74 -3.55 11.80
C LEU A 40 -11.23 -3.22 10.38
N ALA A 41 -11.32 -1.93 10.01
CA ALA A 41 -11.72 -1.53 8.67
C ALA A 41 -10.71 -2.02 7.60
N VAL A 42 -9.41 -1.94 7.90
CA VAL A 42 -8.33 -2.44 7.04
C VAL A 42 -8.39 -3.96 6.91
N VAL A 43 -8.68 -4.70 8.00
CA VAL A 43 -8.93 -6.15 7.94
C VAL A 43 -10.12 -6.47 7.03
N VAL A 44 -11.25 -5.80 7.19
CA VAL A 44 -12.44 -6.01 6.34
C VAL A 44 -12.14 -5.71 4.88
N LEU A 45 -11.39 -4.65 4.59
CA LEU A 45 -10.94 -4.32 3.24
C LEU A 45 -10.05 -5.44 2.67
N GLY A 46 -9.08 -5.90 3.44
CA GLY A 46 -8.19 -7.00 3.06
C GLY A 46 -8.96 -8.28 2.74
N ILE A 47 -9.94 -8.65 3.57
CA ILE A 47 -10.85 -9.78 3.33
C ILE A 47 -11.63 -9.56 2.04
N LYS A 48 -12.28 -8.40 1.85
CA LYS A 48 -13.06 -8.12 0.65
C LYS A 48 -12.22 -8.30 -0.63
N MET A 49 -10.98 -7.82 -0.62
CA MET A 49 -10.06 -7.94 -1.75
C MET A 49 -9.53 -9.37 -1.93
N ALA A 50 -9.28 -10.09 -0.85
CA ALA A 50 -8.84 -11.49 -0.86
C ALA A 50 -9.89 -12.46 -1.46
N PHE A 51 -11.16 -12.03 -1.54
CA PHE A 51 -12.27 -12.78 -2.10
C PHE A 51 -12.63 -12.38 -3.54
N GLU A 52 -11.79 -11.58 -4.21
CA GLU A 52 -11.93 -11.32 -5.65
C GLU A 52 -11.88 -12.63 -6.46
N LYS A 53 -12.52 -12.63 -7.63
CA LYS A 53 -12.69 -13.85 -8.45
C LYS A 53 -11.37 -14.24 -9.13
N HIS A 54 -10.54 -14.99 -8.40
CA HIS A 54 -9.26 -15.55 -8.84
C HIS A 54 -9.03 -16.96 -8.27
N ASP A 55 -8.15 -17.75 -8.89
CA ASP A 55 -7.69 -19.01 -8.30
C ASP A 55 -6.86 -18.72 -7.04
N PHE A 56 -7.38 -19.12 -5.89
CA PHE A 56 -6.73 -18.95 -4.60
C PHE A 56 -5.42 -19.74 -4.48
N LEU A 57 -5.31 -20.90 -5.15
CA LEU A 57 -4.10 -21.71 -5.13
C LEU A 57 -2.93 -20.96 -5.79
N LEU A 58 -3.18 -20.29 -6.91
CA LEU A 58 -2.16 -19.48 -7.59
C LEU A 58 -1.73 -18.29 -6.72
N ALA A 59 -2.69 -17.61 -6.08
CA ALA A 59 -2.41 -16.53 -5.15
C ALA A 59 -1.60 -16.99 -3.93
N LEU A 60 -1.92 -18.16 -3.37
CA LEU A 60 -1.18 -18.77 -2.26
C LEU A 60 0.27 -19.06 -2.64
N ILE A 61 0.50 -19.66 -3.80
CA ILE A 61 1.85 -19.93 -4.31
C ILE A 61 2.62 -18.61 -4.50
N ALA A 62 1.99 -17.60 -5.10
CA ALA A 62 2.60 -16.28 -5.27
C ALA A 62 3.01 -15.64 -3.94
N ILE A 63 2.16 -15.75 -2.91
CA ILE A 63 2.46 -15.24 -1.56
C ILE A 63 3.62 -16.00 -0.92
N VAL A 64 3.62 -17.34 -0.97
CA VAL A 64 4.70 -18.14 -0.36
C VAL A 64 6.04 -17.81 -1.01
N ILE A 65 6.10 -17.86 -2.35
CA ILE A 65 7.34 -17.56 -3.08
C ILE A 65 7.74 -16.10 -2.89
N GLY A 66 6.78 -15.17 -3.00
CA GLY A 66 7.05 -13.73 -2.87
C GLY A 66 7.53 -13.33 -1.49
N THR A 67 6.96 -13.95 -0.43
CA THR A 67 7.41 -13.74 0.94
C THR A 67 8.81 -14.31 1.15
N ALA A 68 9.10 -15.50 0.62
CA ALA A 68 10.44 -16.10 0.70
C ALA A 68 11.49 -15.22 0.03
N VAL A 69 11.21 -14.75 -1.21
CA VAL A 69 12.07 -13.81 -1.93
C VAL A 69 12.21 -12.51 -1.13
N GLY A 70 11.11 -11.94 -0.64
CA GLY A 70 11.09 -10.69 0.09
C GLY A 70 11.81 -10.76 1.44
N GLU A 71 11.81 -11.90 2.13
CA GLU A 71 12.60 -12.11 3.35
C GLU A 71 14.10 -12.18 3.04
N MET A 72 14.49 -12.77 1.90
CA MET A 72 15.90 -12.81 1.47
C MET A 72 16.47 -11.41 1.18
N ILE A 73 15.68 -10.54 0.54
CA ILE A 73 16.10 -9.15 0.23
C ILE A 73 15.73 -8.15 1.35
N ASN A 74 14.86 -8.55 2.27
CA ASN A 74 14.40 -7.80 3.43
C ASN A 74 13.87 -6.40 3.10
N ILE A 75 12.83 -6.34 2.25
CA ILE A 75 12.18 -5.08 1.81
C ILE A 75 11.69 -4.25 3.00
N GLU A 76 11.15 -4.89 4.03
CA GLU A 76 10.68 -4.19 5.22
C GLU A 76 11.83 -3.46 5.91
N LEU A 77 12.99 -4.11 6.09
CA LEU A 77 14.17 -3.45 6.64
C LEU A 77 14.64 -2.29 5.75
N PHE A 78 14.54 -2.41 4.42
CA PHE A 78 14.83 -1.30 3.52
C PHE A 78 13.89 -0.11 3.74
N LEU A 79 12.58 -0.35 3.89
CA LEU A 79 11.61 0.69 4.23
C LEU A 79 11.86 1.26 5.62
N GLU A 80 12.17 0.43 6.61
CA GLU A 80 12.51 0.87 7.97
C GLU A 80 13.73 1.79 7.96
N ASN A 81 14.76 1.45 7.19
CA ASN A 81 15.97 2.27 7.04
C ASN A 81 15.67 3.63 6.38
N ILE A 82 14.82 3.65 5.35
CA ILE A 82 14.35 4.91 4.74
C ILE A 82 13.56 5.74 5.77
N GLY A 83 12.66 5.09 6.50
CA GLY A 83 11.89 5.72 7.57
C GLY A 83 12.79 6.30 8.66
N GLY A 84 13.79 5.55 9.10
CA GLY A 84 14.79 5.98 10.09
C GLY A 84 15.64 7.14 9.59
N TYR A 85 16.05 7.13 8.32
CA TYR A 85 16.74 8.26 7.69
C TYR A 85 15.88 9.53 7.73
N PHE A 86 14.59 9.44 7.35
CA PHE A 86 13.69 10.59 7.43
C PHE A 86 13.45 11.04 8.87
N GLN A 87 13.27 10.11 9.81
CA GLN A 87 13.09 10.39 11.23
C GLN A 87 14.25 11.22 11.78
N GLN A 88 15.49 10.80 11.51
CA GLN A 88 16.71 11.51 11.92
C GLN A 88 16.79 12.89 11.28
N LYS A 89 16.49 12.99 9.97
CA LYS A 89 16.57 14.25 9.22
C LYS A 89 15.62 15.32 9.74
N VAL A 90 14.42 14.93 10.20
CA VAL A 90 13.45 15.87 10.79
C VAL A 90 13.52 15.92 12.32
N LYS A 91 14.49 15.24 12.93
CA LYS A 91 14.69 15.16 14.38
C LYS A 91 13.40 14.79 15.13
N SER A 92 12.62 13.85 14.59
CA SER A 92 11.37 13.44 15.23
C SER A 92 11.65 12.51 16.41
N GLU A 93 11.19 12.91 17.60
CA GLU A 93 11.21 12.08 18.81
C GLU A 93 10.07 11.04 18.85
N SER A 94 9.25 10.96 17.80
CA SER A 94 8.12 10.03 17.78
C SER A 94 8.60 8.59 17.61
N GLY A 95 8.40 7.75 18.63
CA GLY A 95 8.70 6.32 18.57
C GLY A 95 7.92 5.57 17.48
N ASN A 96 6.81 6.13 17.00
CA ASN A 96 5.96 5.52 15.97
C ASN A 96 6.29 5.99 14.54
N PHE A 97 7.28 6.85 14.34
CA PHE A 97 7.55 7.45 13.03
C PHE A 97 7.80 6.39 11.94
N VAL A 98 8.70 5.45 12.20
CA VAL A 98 9.07 4.42 11.22
C VAL A 98 7.89 3.50 10.96
N LEU A 99 7.18 3.08 12.00
CA LEU A 99 5.95 2.28 11.88
C LEU A 99 4.92 2.99 11.01
N ALA A 100 4.65 4.28 11.27
CA ALA A 100 3.72 5.09 10.50
C ALA A 100 4.11 5.17 9.02
N PHE A 101 5.40 5.36 8.74
CA PHE A 101 5.94 5.39 7.39
C PHE A 101 5.77 4.04 6.67
N VAL A 102 6.19 2.94 7.29
CA VAL A 102 6.13 1.60 6.68
C VAL A 102 4.67 1.20 6.45
N THR A 103 3.82 1.30 7.48
CA THR A 103 2.39 0.98 7.37
C THR A 103 1.71 1.75 6.26
N ALA A 104 1.89 3.08 6.20
CA ALA A 104 1.28 3.91 5.15
C ALA A 104 1.83 3.57 3.76
N SER A 105 3.15 3.39 3.63
CA SER A 105 3.79 3.10 2.35
C SER A 105 3.29 1.78 1.75
N VAL A 106 3.23 0.72 2.56
CA VAL A 106 2.74 -0.58 2.12
C VAL A 106 1.24 -0.48 1.81
N LEU A 107 0.43 0.07 2.71
CA LEU A 107 -1.02 0.18 2.54
C LEU A 107 -1.39 0.94 1.25
N PHE A 108 -0.72 2.06 0.97
CA PHE A 108 -1.01 2.87 -0.20
C PHE A 108 -0.46 2.28 -1.51
N CYS A 109 0.52 1.38 -1.47
CA CYS A 109 1.13 0.83 -2.69
C CYS A 109 0.58 -0.54 -3.09
N VAL A 110 0.05 -1.34 -2.15
CA VAL A 110 -0.36 -2.74 -2.39
C VAL A 110 -1.60 -2.88 -3.27
N GLY A 111 -2.50 -1.89 -3.28
CA GLY A 111 -3.77 -1.99 -3.99
C GLY A 111 -3.60 -2.20 -5.50
N SER A 112 -4.43 -3.06 -6.10
CA SER A 112 -4.50 -3.25 -7.56
C SER A 112 -4.77 -1.94 -8.30
N MET A 113 -5.58 -1.06 -7.71
CA MET A 113 -5.82 0.30 -8.21
C MET A 113 -4.56 1.15 -8.32
N THR A 114 -3.51 0.88 -7.53
CA THR A 114 -2.20 1.54 -7.70
C THR A 114 -1.58 1.15 -9.02
N ILE A 115 -1.52 -0.16 -9.31
CA ILE A 115 -0.86 -0.70 -10.50
C ILE A 115 -1.67 -0.35 -11.76
N ILE A 116 -2.96 -0.67 -11.75
CA ILE A 116 -3.87 -0.44 -12.88
C ILE A 116 -4.04 1.06 -13.14
N GLY A 117 -4.21 1.84 -12.07
CA GLY A 117 -4.35 3.29 -12.18
C GLY A 117 -3.09 3.94 -12.74
N ALA A 118 -1.90 3.54 -12.27
CA ALA A 118 -0.62 4.02 -12.82
C ALA A 118 -0.47 3.67 -14.30
N ILE A 119 -0.81 2.45 -14.69
CA ILE A 119 -0.72 2.02 -16.09
C ILE A 119 -1.70 2.80 -16.97
N LYS A 120 -2.96 2.99 -16.54
CA LYS A 120 -3.96 3.78 -17.30
C LYS A 120 -3.60 5.26 -17.41
N ASP A 121 -3.08 5.86 -16.35
CA ASP A 121 -2.61 7.25 -16.36
C ASP A 121 -1.41 7.41 -17.30
N GLY A 122 -0.46 6.48 -17.24
CA GLY A 122 0.72 6.45 -18.09
C GLY A 122 0.42 6.25 -19.58
N LEU A 123 -0.45 5.29 -19.90
CA LEU A 123 -0.73 4.81 -21.25
C LEU A 123 -1.83 5.60 -21.95
N SER A 124 -2.98 5.77 -21.29
CA SER A 124 -4.22 6.29 -21.89
C SER A 124 -4.47 7.75 -21.51
N ASN A 125 -3.61 8.36 -20.70
CA ASN A 125 -3.85 9.64 -20.03
C ASN A 125 -5.21 9.67 -19.31
N ASP A 126 -5.62 8.52 -18.74
CA ASP A 126 -6.84 8.37 -17.98
C ASP A 126 -6.52 8.21 -16.48
N PRO A 127 -6.47 9.31 -15.72
CA PRO A 127 -6.19 9.28 -14.29
C PRO A 127 -7.42 8.94 -13.43
N SER A 128 -8.57 8.61 -14.00
CA SER A 128 -9.84 8.47 -13.26
C SER A 128 -9.76 7.47 -12.10
N VAL A 129 -9.07 6.35 -12.30
CA VAL A 129 -8.85 5.33 -11.26
C VAL A 129 -7.98 5.91 -10.12
N LEU A 130 -6.95 6.67 -10.46
CA LEU A 130 -6.06 7.29 -9.47
C LEU A 130 -6.74 8.45 -8.74
N TYR A 131 -7.69 9.16 -9.34
CA TYR A 131 -8.49 10.17 -8.63
C TYR A 131 -9.36 9.56 -7.54
N ILE A 132 -10.04 8.45 -7.83
CA ILE A 132 -10.80 7.71 -6.82
C ILE A 132 -9.86 7.25 -5.71
N LYS A 133 -8.70 6.69 -6.07
CA LYS A 133 -7.68 6.29 -5.11
C LYS A 133 -7.17 7.46 -4.26
N SER A 134 -6.96 8.62 -4.86
CA SER A 134 -6.49 9.84 -4.18
C SER A 134 -7.42 10.27 -3.06
N LEU A 135 -8.74 10.13 -3.26
CA LEU A 135 -9.72 10.39 -2.21
C LEU A 135 -9.60 9.36 -1.08
N LEU A 136 -9.47 8.07 -1.40
CA LEU A 136 -9.35 7.00 -0.42
C LEU A 136 -8.07 7.11 0.41
N ASP A 137 -6.92 7.27 -0.24
CA ASP A 137 -5.62 7.42 0.40
C ASP A 137 -5.56 8.75 1.17
N GLY A 138 -6.11 9.83 0.60
CA GLY A 138 -6.20 11.14 1.24
C GLY A 138 -6.96 11.07 2.57
N VAL A 139 -8.17 10.51 2.57
CA VAL A 139 -8.96 10.29 3.80
C VAL A 139 -8.22 9.36 4.77
N SER A 140 -7.70 8.24 4.29
CA SER A 140 -6.95 7.29 5.12
C SER A 140 -5.71 7.93 5.76
N SER A 141 -5.02 8.81 5.04
CA SER A 141 -3.84 9.52 5.53
C SER A 141 -4.17 10.52 6.64
N ILE A 142 -5.35 11.17 6.58
CA ILE A 142 -5.83 12.02 7.69
C ILE A 142 -5.96 11.18 8.95
N ILE A 143 -6.64 10.04 8.86
CA ILE A 143 -6.93 9.22 10.04
C ILE A 143 -5.64 8.58 10.56
N LEU A 144 -4.83 7.95 9.69
CA LEU A 144 -3.55 7.34 10.06
C LEU A 144 -2.59 8.37 10.66
N ALA A 145 -2.43 9.55 10.06
CA ALA A 145 -1.50 10.55 10.56
C ALA A 145 -2.00 11.22 11.86
N SER A 146 -3.32 11.26 12.09
CA SER A 146 -3.89 11.74 13.35
C SER A 146 -3.54 10.85 14.55
N THR A 147 -3.28 9.56 14.30
CA THR A 147 -2.91 8.63 15.36
C THR A 147 -1.44 8.24 15.35
N LEU A 148 -0.91 7.76 14.22
CA LEU A 148 0.47 7.28 14.09
C LEU A 148 1.47 8.43 13.96
N GLY A 149 1.00 9.62 13.57
CA GLY A 149 1.82 10.83 13.51
C GLY A 149 2.41 11.11 12.12
N ILE A 150 3.43 11.98 12.11
CA ILE A 150 3.95 12.59 10.88
C ILE A 150 4.68 11.62 9.96
N GLY A 151 5.06 10.42 10.42
CA GLY A 151 5.71 9.42 9.55
C GLY A 151 4.86 9.02 8.34
N VAL A 152 3.53 9.11 8.43
CA VAL A 152 2.61 8.88 7.30
C VAL A 152 2.88 9.85 6.14
N PHE A 153 3.22 11.11 6.42
CA PHE A 153 3.51 12.10 5.39
C PHE A 153 4.67 11.66 4.47
N PHE A 154 5.66 10.96 5.02
CA PHE A 154 6.84 10.54 4.24
C PHE A 154 6.54 9.39 3.27
N SER A 155 5.39 8.70 3.41
CA SER A 155 4.94 7.68 2.46
C SER A 155 4.73 8.25 1.04
N ILE A 156 4.56 9.58 0.90
CA ILE A 156 4.48 10.23 -0.41
C ILE A 156 5.69 9.96 -1.30
N VAL A 157 6.87 9.76 -0.71
CA VAL A 157 8.09 9.42 -1.45
C VAL A 157 7.94 8.04 -2.09
N VAL A 158 7.43 7.08 -1.32
CA VAL A 158 7.20 5.72 -1.83
C VAL A 158 6.10 5.72 -2.88
N ILE A 159 4.99 6.44 -2.65
CA ILE A 159 3.90 6.58 -3.64
C ILE A 159 4.44 7.16 -4.95
N LEU A 160 5.16 8.28 -4.88
CA LEU A 160 5.64 8.98 -6.07
C LEU A 160 6.65 8.14 -6.85
N VAL A 161 7.57 7.46 -6.15
CA VAL A 161 8.54 6.56 -6.80
C VAL A 161 7.83 5.34 -7.39
N TYR A 162 7.05 4.61 -6.59
CA TYR A 162 6.41 3.37 -7.02
C TYR A 162 5.40 3.61 -8.15
N GLN A 163 4.42 4.47 -7.90
CA GLN A 163 3.33 4.76 -8.83
C GLN A 163 3.81 5.57 -10.04
N GLY A 164 4.80 6.46 -9.84
CA GLY A 164 5.43 7.21 -10.92
C GLY A 164 6.23 6.33 -11.86
N LEU A 165 7.04 5.39 -11.33
CA LEU A 165 7.78 4.42 -12.15
C LEU A 165 6.82 3.54 -12.97
N LEU A 166 5.73 3.06 -12.36
CA LEU A 166 4.71 2.28 -13.07
C LEU A 166 4.04 3.10 -14.19
N SER A 167 3.74 4.38 -13.94
CA SER A 167 3.14 5.26 -14.94
C SER A 167 4.11 5.56 -16.10
N LEU A 168 5.39 5.77 -15.81
CA LEU A 168 6.42 6.02 -16.83
C LEU A 168 6.71 4.78 -17.67
N LEU A 169 6.62 3.59 -17.07
CA LEU A 169 6.86 2.31 -17.74
C LEU A 169 5.57 1.63 -18.25
N ALA A 170 4.44 2.33 -18.24
CA ALA A 170 3.11 1.78 -18.50
C ALA A 170 3.00 0.99 -19.82
N PHE A 171 3.68 1.43 -20.89
CA PHE A 171 3.70 0.75 -22.18
C PHE A 171 4.18 -0.72 -22.11
N LYS A 172 5.04 -1.07 -21.14
CA LYS A 172 5.53 -2.45 -20.95
C LYS A 172 4.54 -3.33 -20.18
N PHE A 173 3.56 -2.72 -19.51
CA PHE A 173 2.69 -3.37 -18.54
C PHE A 173 1.22 -3.39 -18.95
N THR A 174 0.91 -3.09 -20.22
CA THR A 174 -0.47 -3.06 -20.74
C THR A 174 -1.23 -4.37 -20.54
N PHE A 175 -0.54 -5.51 -20.52
CA PHE A 175 -1.15 -6.82 -20.27
C PHE A 175 -1.81 -6.91 -18.87
N LEU A 176 -1.31 -6.17 -17.88
CA LEU A 176 -1.84 -6.14 -16.50
C LEU A 176 -3.23 -5.50 -16.40
N LEU A 177 -3.74 -4.90 -17.48
CA LEU A 177 -5.11 -4.38 -17.53
C LEU A 177 -6.17 -5.48 -17.69
N ASN A 178 -5.77 -6.73 -17.97
CA ASN A 178 -6.70 -7.85 -18.04
C ASN A 178 -7.22 -8.24 -16.64
N ASP A 179 -8.52 -8.46 -16.53
CA ASP A 179 -9.22 -8.77 -15.28
C ASP A 179 -8.61 -9.95 -14.50
N MET A 180 -8.05 -10.95 -15.20
CA MET A 180 -7.32 -12.06 -14.56
C MET A 180 -6.21 -11.54 -13.64
N TYR A 181 -5.28 -10.75 -14.19
CA TYR A 181 -4.14 -10.23 -13.44
C TYR A 181 -4.57 -9.22 -12.38
N VAL A 182 -5.57 -8.40 -12.70
CA VAL A 182 -6.16 -7.44 -11.75
C VAL A 182 -6.71 -8.15 -10.52
N ASN A 183 -7.45 -9.24 -10.72
CA ASN A 183 -8.02 -10.02 -9.64
C ASN A 183 -6.93 -10.74 -8.84
N GLY A 184 -5.92 -11.32 -9.52
CA GLY A 184 -4.78 -11.95 -8.85
C GLY A 184 -4.01 -10.99 -7.95
N ILE A 185 -3.67 -9.80 -8.46
CA ILE A 185 -3.04 -8.72 -7.69
C ILE A 185 -3.94 -8.27 -6.53
N SER A 186 -5.26 -8.17 -6.75
CA SER A 186 -6.20 -7.78 -5.71
C SER A 186 -6.28 -8.81 -4.59
N VAL A 187 -6.32 -10.10 -4.89
CA VAL A 187 -6.34 -11.17 -3.88
C VAL A 187 -5.06 -11.15 -3.05
N VAL A 188 -3.91 -11.13 -3.72
CA VAL A 188 -2.61 -11.07 -3.05
C VAL A 188 -2.49 -9.81 -2.19
N GLY A 189 -2.86 -8.66 -2.75
CA GLY A 189 -2.85 -7.40 -2.04
C GLY A 189 -3.81 -7.36 -0.86
N GLY A 190 -4.98 -8.00 -0.99
CA GLY A 190 -5.95 -8.16 0.10
C GLY A 190 -5.35 -8.91 1.29
N ILE A 191 -4.58 -9.97 1.04
CA ILE A 191 -3.91 -10.74 2.09
C ILE A 191 -2.81 -9.92 2.78
N ILE A 192 -2.04 -9.15 2.02
CA ILE A 192 -1.03 -8.23 2.60
C ILE A 192 -1.72 -7.16 3.47
N ILE A 193 -2.80 -6.54 2.96
CA ILE A 193 -3.59 -5.52 3.68
C ILE A 193 -4.21 -6.11 4.95
N LEU A 194 -4.69 -7.35 4.91
CA LEU A 194 -5.18 -8.06 6.10
C LEU A 194 -4.08 -8.14 7.17
N GLY A 195 -2.86 -8.50 6.78
CA GLY A 195 -1.69 -8.50 7.67
C GLY A 195 -1.40 -7.12 8.28
N ILE A 196 -1.55 -6.04 7.50
CA ILE A 196 -1.39 -4.66 7.98
C ILE A 196 -2.45 -4.36 9.05
N GLY A 197 -3.70 -4.71 8.80
CA GLY A 197 -4.80 -4.51 9.74
C GLY A 197 -4.58 -5.25 11.06
N LEU A 198 -4.10 -6.51 11.01
CA LEU A 198 -3.76 -7.28 12.21
C LEU A 198 -2.59 -6.66 13.01
N ASN A 199 -1.58 -6.13 12.32
CA ASN A 199 -0.50 -5.40 12.96
C ASN A 199 -0.99 -4.10 13.61
N MET A 200 -1.86 -3.35 12.94
CA MET A 200 -2.46 -2.12 13.49
C MET A 200 -3.29 -2.40 14.74
N LEU A 201 -3.92 -3.57 14.84
CA LEU A 201 -4.64 -4.03 16.04
C LEU A 201 -3.70 -4.51 17.16
N GLY A 202 -2.39 -4.60 16.91
CA GLY A 202 -1.40 -5.11 17.86
C GLY A 202 -1.48 -6.62 18.07
N LEU A 203 -2.19 -7.35 17.20
CA LEU A 203 -2.37 -8.80 17.31
C LEU A 203 -1.17 -9.58 16.77
N THR A 204 -0.44 -8.99 15.83
CA THR A 204 0.68 -9.61 15.13
C THR A 204 1.82 -8.63 14.86
N LYS A 205 2.97 -9.15 14.40
CA LYS A 205 4.11 -8.38 13.87
C LYS A 205 4.58 -8.99 12.55
N ILE A 206 3.67 -9.04 11.58
CA ILE A 206 3.93 -9.61 10.25
C ILE A 206 4.72 -8.58 9.45
N LYS A 207 5.84 -8.99 8.85
CA LYS A 207 6.60 -8.13 7.93
C LYS A 207 5.91 -8.02 6.56
N THR A 208 4.80 -7.29 6.52
CA THR A 208 3.97 -7.14 5.31
C THR A 208 4.70 -6.53 4.12
N GLY A 209 5.73 -5.71 4.35
CA GLY A 209 6.63 -5.20 3.32
C GLY A 209 7.42 -6.31 2.62
N ASN A 210 7.81 -7.36 3.35
CA ASN A 210 8.47 -8.53 2.76
C ASN A 210 7.52 -9.39 1.90
N MET A 211 6.21 -9.18 2.00
CA MET A 211 5.24 -9.87 1.14
C MET A 211 5.08 -9.16 -0.21
N LEU A 212 5.54 -7.91 -0.38
CA LEU A 212 5.35 -7.11 -1.61
C LEU A 212 5.79 -7.79 -2.92
N PRO A 213 6.85 -8.62 -2.99
CA PRO A 213 7.22 -9.31 -4.23
C PRO A 213 6.12 -10.21 -4.78
N SER A 214 5.22 -10.70 -3.93
CA SER A 214 4.09 -11.53 -4.36
C SER A 214 3.17 -10.83 -5.37
N LEU A 215 3.06 -9.49 -5.29
CA LEU A 215 2.28 -8.69 -6.26
C LEU A 215 2.88 -8.72 -7.67
N PHE A 216 4.18 -8.96 -7.79
CA PHE A 216 4.86 -9.10 -9.09
C PHE A 216 4.94 -10.56 -9.56
N ILE A 217 4.89 -11.51 -8.63
CA ILE A 217 4.93 -12.94 -8.94
C ILE A 217 3.58 -13.44 -9.43
N ILE A 218 2.46 -12.94 -8.90
CA ILE A 218 1.14 -13.42 -9.30
C ILE A 218 0.87 -13.29 -10.80
N PRO A 219 1.17 -12.16 -11.49
CA PRO A 219 0.94 -12.08 -12.93
C PRO A 219 1.83 -13.02 -13.74
N ILE A 220 3.00 -13.39 -13.22
CA ILE A 220 3.91 -14.37 -13.84
C ILE A 220 3.30 -15.76 -13.73
N ILE A 221 2.79 -16.13 -12.55
CA ILE A 221 2.13 -17.41 -12.31
C ILE A 221 0.87 -17.54 -13.17
N ASP A 222 0.04 -16.49 -13.22
CA ASP A 222 -1.18 -16.47 -14.05
C ASP A 222 -0.85 -16.67 -15.53
N PHE A 223 0.22 -16.02 -16.01
CA PHE A 223 0.68 -16.20 -17.38
C PHE A 223 1.14 -17.65 -17.66
N LEU A 224 1.88 -18.27 -16.74
CA LEU A 224 2.31 -19.67 -16.88
C LEU A 224 1.13 -20.64 -16.81
N ALA A 225 0.18 -20.43 -15.91
CA ALA A 225 -1.01 -21.25 -15.78
C ALA A 225 -1.84 -21.26 -17.07
N LYS A 226 -1.95 -20.11 -17.73
CA LYS A 226 -2.64 -19.96 -19.02
C LYS A 226 -1.96 -20.70 -20.19
N ILE A 227 -0.68 -21.06 -20.07
CA ILE A 227 0.01 -21.85 -21.11
C ILE A 227 -0.24 -23.35 -20.93
N ILE A 228 -0.47 -23.77 -19.69
CA ILE A 228 -0.60 -25.19 -19.31
C ILE A 228 -2.05 -25.70 -19.52
N VAL A 229 -3.04 -24.79 -19.49
CA VAL A 229 -4.48 -25.07 -19.63
C VAL A 229 -5.01 -24.50 -20.94
#